data_AF-A0A972VB33-F1
#
_entry.id   AF-A0A972VB33-F1
#
_cell.length_a   1.000
_cell.length_b   1.000
_cell.length_c   1.000
_cell.angle_alpha   90.00
_cell.angle_beta   90.00
_cell.angle_gamma   90.00
#
_symmetry.space_group_name_H-M   'P 1'
#
loop_
_entity.id
_entity.type
_entity.pdbx_description
1 polymer ?
#
loop_
_entity_poly.entity_id
_entity_poly.type
_entity_poly.pdbx_seq_one_letter_code
_entity_poly.pdbx_strand_id
1 'polypeptide(L)'
;MTMRQIRILSVLVTLLLSCLGRAGQIVTCAPQDAGMSPDKLTRVSSAVQDLVAKGKIAGASVLVARQGKVAFFETFGMMNKAEGKPVDEDTIFRFYSMTKPVTSVAVMMLVEQGKVTLDDPVSKYIAGFGDLKVSESGALVPATRAMTVRDLLRHTSGLTYGFFSDTEVDELYGKAGVLDRNTSLSAMAKKLGGMPLLYQPGTRWHYSVSTDVLGHLVEVVSGETLDAFFQARIFEPLGMTDTGFYVPSKKVDNFAACYGPMQGGGLRVSDDPFKSKFLKKPGLLSGGGGLVSTMGDYLRFCTLLLNKGELDGKRLLRSDTVDMMTKNQLPKTTSWNGEGFGLGFSVRITEGRDDTGEYGWGGAASTHFWINPRHQLIVIALSQIMPYSGQLEEAVKPLVYESIMKSSVPSIDLWKAVVQGNLEAIRQHVSGGANLNAKEPTGGCTPLMVAALYGQTRAAKALIEAGANIDARSNSGGTALHLAALFCRTRTLTLLLDRGADMTVKDVRGDTALDIMTAPWTSELEGVYRYLGDILELQLDLGRLKTARPKIAAILREHKTE
;
A
#
# COMPACT_ATOMS: atom_id res chain seq x y z
N MET A 1 -27.50 11.52 43.48
CA MET A 1 -26.29 10.76 43.12
C MET A 1 -25.28 10.88 44.22
N THR A 2 -24.68 9.78 44.67
CA THR A 2 -23.62 9.79 45.69
C THR A 2 -22.30 10.33 45.10
N MET A 3 -21.42 10.93 45.91
CA MET A 3 -20.13 11.50 45.44
C MET A 3 -19.27 10.51 44.64
N ARG A 4 -19.45 9.20 44.86
CA ARG A 4 -18.78 8.11 44.14
C ARG A 4 -19.30 7.96 42.70
N GLN A 5 -20.59 8.21 42.45
CA GLN A 5 -21.19 8.21 41.11
C GLN A 5 -20.78 9.44 40.30
N ILE A 6 -20.56 10.59 40.96
CA ILE A 6 -20.07 11.81 40.29
C ILE A 6 -18.62 11.62 39.83
N ARG A 7 -17.73 11.04 40.64
CA ARG A 7 -16.34 10.76 40.23
C ARG A 7 -16.21 9.75 39.09
N ILE A 8 -17.05 8.71 39.07
CA ILE A 8 -17.08 7.73 37.98
C ILE A 8 -17.61 8.36 36.69
N LEU A 9 -18.64 9.20 36.78
CA LEU A 9 -19.17 9.93 35.63
C LEU A 9 -18.18 10.99 35.11
N SER A 10 -17.44 11.68 35.99
CA SER A 10 -16.38 12.62 35.59
C SER A 10 -15.22 11.91 34.89
N VAL A 11 -14.78 10.74 35.37
CA VAL A 11 -13.72 9.96 34.72
C VAL A 11 -14.20 9.37 33.38
N LEU A 12 -15.44 8.88 33.30
CA LEU A 12 -16.05 8.42 32.04
C LEU A 12 -16.25 9.56 31.03
N VAL A 13 -16.69 10.74 31.47
CA VAL A 13 -16.86 11.93 30.62
C VAL A 13 -15.49 12.47 30.17
N THR A 14 -14.45 12.42 31.01
CA THR A 14 -13.09 12.79 30.62
C THR A 14 -12.46 11.76 29.69
N LEU A 15 -12.73 10.46 29.87
CA LEU A 15 -12.33 9.41 28.92
C LEU A 15 -13.08 9.51 27.58
N LEU A 16 -14.39 9.81 27.61
CA LEU A 16 -15.21 10.05 26.42
C LEU A 16 -14.81 11.33 25.70
N LEU A 17 -14.40 12.39 26.42
CA LEU A 17 -13.86 13.62 25.85
C LEU A 17 -12.43 13.44 25.31
N SER A 18 -11.61 12.55 25.88
CA SER A 18 -10.30 12.17 25.30
C SER A 18 -10.40 11.23 24.10
N CYS A 19 -11.55 10.56 23.92
CA CYS A 19 -11.88 9.79 22.71
C CYS A 19 -12.64 10.62 21.66
N LEU A 20 -13.01 11.85 21.99
CA LEU A 20 -13.46 12.86 21.03
C LEU A 20 -12.24 13.69 20.58
N GLY A 21 -11.21 13.02 20.06
CA GLY A 21 -10.28 13.71 19.16
C GLY A 21 -11.12 14.32 18.05
N ARG A 22 -10.94 15.62 17.76
CA ARG A 22 -11.55 16.22 16.56
C ARG A 22 -11.24 15.29 15.40
N ALA A 23 -12.28 14.82 14.71
CA ALA A 23 -12.11 14.19 13.41
C ALA A 23 -11.25 15.15 12.55
N GLY A 24 -10.02 14.76 12.25
CA GLY A 24 -9.08 15.57 11.48
C GLY A 24 -7.68 15.76 12.08
N GLN A 25 -7.46 15.54 13.39
CA GLN A 25 -6.14 15.81 13.97
C GLN A 25 -5.15 14.64 13.79
N ILE A 26 -3.95 14.93 13.30
CA ILE A 26 -2.85 13.97 13.10
C ILE A 26 -2.27 13.59 14.47
N VAL A 27 -2.52 12.35 14.88
CA VAL A 27 -1.99 11.81 16.14
C VAL A 27 -0.67 11.11 15.87
N THR A 28 0.41 11.63 16.46
CA THR A 28 1.74 11.04 16.39
C THR A 28 2.01 10.03 17.51
N CYS A 29 2.90 9.09 17.27
CA CYS A 29 3.45 8.19 18.29
C CYS A 29 4.98 8.38 18.40
N ALA A 30 5.60 7.75 19.40
CA ALA A 30 7.05 7.68 19.44
C ALA A 30 7.57 6.92 18.19
N PRO A 31 8.67 7.36 17.54
CA PRO A 31 9.19 6.69 16.34
C PRO A 31 9.42 5.18 16.52
N GLN A 32 9.86 4.75 17.71
CA GLN A 32 10.12 3.36 18.02
C GLN A 32 8.86 2.50 17.97
N ASP A 33 7.70 3.05 18.33
CA ASP A 33 6.41 2.33 18.30
C ASP A 33 5.95 1.99 16.88
N ALA A 34 6.49 2.70 15.89
CA ALA A 34 6.30 2.46 14.47
C ALA A 34 7.51 1.73 13.83
N GLY A 35 8.45 1.26 14.67
CA GLY A 35 9.67 0.57 14.25
C GLY A 35 10.67 1.46 13.52
N MET A 36 10.77 2.74 13.90
CA MET A 36 11.71 3.71 13.34
C MET A 36 12.68 4.24 14.41
N SER A 37 13.91 4.54 14.01
CA SER A 37 14.95 5.11 14.87
C SER A 37 14.71 6.62 15.04
N PRO A 38 14.51 7.12 16.28
CA PRO A 38 14.28 8.55 16.52
C PRO A 38 15.47 9.41 16.08
N ASP A 39 16.69 8.99 16.42
CA ASP A 39 17.91 9.75 16.11
C ASP A 39 18.07 9.95 14.60
N LYS A 40 17.77 8.91 13.83
CA LYS A 40 17.83 8.99 12.37
C LYS A 40 16.65 9.78 11.79
N LEU A 41 15.44 9.59 12.33
CA LEU A 41 14.25 10.25 11.83
C LEU A 41 14.30 11.78 12.08
N THR A 42 14.91 12.22 13.18
CA THR A 42 15.16 13.65 13.49
C THR A 42 16.04 14.34 12.44
N ARG A 43 16.86 13.59 11.68
CA ARG A 43 17.64 14.16 10.57
C ARG A 43 16.74 14.71 9.46
N VAL A 44 15.51 14.20 9.32
CA VAL A 44 14.51 14.73 8.38
C VAL A 44 14.23 16.20 8.70
N SER A 45 13.97 16.54 9.97
CA SER A 45 13.74 17.92 10.40
C SER A 45 14.88 18.84 10.01
N SER A 46 16.12 18.40 10.26
CA SER A 46 17.32 19.18 9.92
C SER A 46 17.46 19.40 8.41
N ALA A 47 17.22 18.37 7.61
CA ALA A 47 17.32 18.46 6.15
C ALA A 47 16.26 19.40 5.54
N VAL A 48 15.01 19.33 6.02
CA VAL A 48 13.93 20.20 5.54
C VAL A 48 14.14 21.64 6.01
N GLN A 49 14.57 21.85 7.26
CA GLN A 49 14.89 23.16 7.79
C GLN A 49 16.02 23.85 7.00
N ASP A 50 17.03 23.09 6.55
CA ASP A 50 18.11 23.60 5.71
C ASP A 50 17.61 24.08 4.34
N LEU A 51 16.65 23.39 3.72
CA LEU A 51 16.01 23.86 2.47
C LEU A 51 15.27 25.18 2.68
N VAL A 52 14.57 25.35 3.81
CA VAL A 52 13.89 26.61 4.15
C VAL A 52 14.91 27.71 4.40
N ALA A 53 15.95 27.46 5.21
CA ALA A 53 16.98 28.43 5.57
C ALA A 53 17.76 28.93 4.34
N LYS A 54 18.05 28.04 3.37
CA LYS A 54 18.69 28.38 2.09
C LYS A 54 17.75 29.05 1.09
N GLY A 55 16.48 29.27 1.45
CA GLY A 55 15.48 29.86 0.57
C GLY A 55 15.17 29.01 -0.66
N LYS A 56 15.38 27.69 -0.58
CA LYS A 56 15.05 26.73 -1.66
C LYS A 56 13.56 26.42 -1.70
N ILE A 57 12.90 26.44 -0.55
CA ILE A 57 11.44 26.35 -0.38
C ILE A 57 10.98 27.41 0.62
N ALA A 58 9.72 27.85 0.52
CA ALA A 58 9.15 28.80 1.47
C ALA A 58 8.74 28.12 2.78
N GLY A 59 8.20 26.90 2.65
CA GLY A 59 7.78 26.04 3.75
C GLY A 59 7.46 24.64 3.23
N ALA A 60 7.24 23.73 4.17
CA ALA A 60 6.85 22.36 3.89
C ALA A 60 6.03 21.74 5.04
N SER A 61 5.28 20.68 4.73
CA SER A 61 4.67 19.78 5.69
C SER A 61 5.11 18.36 5.34
N VAL A 62 5.69 17.62 6.29
CA VAL A 62 6.24 16.28 6.07
C VAL A 62 5.68 15.30 7.09
N LEU A 63 5.18 14.17 6.60
CA LEU A 63 4.60 13.11 7.41
C LEU A 63 5.20 11.76 7.04
N VAL A 64 5.53 10.97 8.06
CA VAL A 64 5.96 9.58 7.94
C VAL A 64 5.07 8.71 8.82
N ALA A 65 4.30 7.82 8.20
CA ALA A 65 3.52 6.81 8.89
C ALA A 65 4.03 5.41 8.57
N ARG A 66 4.19 4.57 9.59
CA ARG A 66 4.64 3.20 9.43
C ARG A 66 3.87 2.25 10.35
N GLN A 67 3.51 1.07 9.85
CA GLN A 67 2.75 0.06 10.60
C GLN A 67 1.46 0.62 11.20
N GLY A 68 0.76 1.47 10.44
CA GLY A 68 -0.51 2.08 10.85
C GLY A 68 -0.39 3.23 11.87
N LYS A 69 0.82 3.70 12.19
CA LYS A 69 1.05 4.80 13.15
C LYS A 69 1.84 5.93 12.51
N VAL A 70 1.56 7.18 12.89
CA VAL A 70 2.33 8.35 12.44
C VAL A 70 3.57 8.52 13.33
N ALA A 71 4.73 8.17 12.80
CA ALA A 71 6.02 8.20 13.51
C ALA A 71 6.66 9.60 13.50
N PHE A 72 6.30 10.42 12.51
CA PHE A 72 6.82 11.76 12.33
C PHE A 72 5.78 12.62 11.62
N PHE A 73 5.54 13.81 12.15
CA PHE A 73 4.77 14.85 11.50
C PHE A 73 5.30 16.21 11.95
N GLU A 74 5.85 16.99 11.01
CA GLU A 74 6.36 18.33 11.30
C GLU A 74 6.06 19.28 10.14
N THR A 75 5.89 20.57 10.49
CA THR A 75 5.74 21.67 9.54
C THR A 75 6.94 22.62 9.64
N PHE A 76 7.27 23.22 8.51
CA PHE A 76 8.49 24.01 8.34
C PHE A 76 8.18 25.30 7.57
N GLY A 77 8.81 26.40 7.97
CA GLY A 77 8.76 27.66 7.23
C GLY A 77 7.36 28.26 7.12
N MET A 78 7.08 28.91 6.00
CA MET A 78 5.90 29.76 5.79
C MET A 78 5.03 29.26 4.64
N MET A 79 3.72 29.14 4.87
CA MET A 79 2.74 28.97 3.79
C MET A 79 2.53 30.28 3.03
N ASN A 80 2.68 31.43 3.72
CA ASN A 80 2.63 32.77 3.11
C ASN A 80 3.69 33.68 3.73
N LYS A 81 4.77 33.94 3.00
CA LYS A 81 5.88 34.81 3.43
C LYS A 81 5.48 36.28 3.51
N ALA A 82 4.56 36.74 2.66
CA ALA A 82 4.13 38.14 2.64
C ALA A 82 3.33 38.51 3.90
N GLU A 83 2.54 37.55 4.42
CA GLU A 83 1.76 37.71 5.65
C GLU A 83 2.46 37.14 6.89
N GLY A 84 3.64 36.54 6.75
CA GLY A 84 4.33 35.87 7.86
C GLY A 84 3.57 34.68 8.43
N LYS A 85 2.71 34.01 7.65
CA LYS A 85 1.91 32.87 8.11
C LYS A 85 2.70 31.56 7.98
N PRO A 86 2.92 30.83 9.09
CA PRO A 86 3.65 29.56 9.09
C PRO A 86 2.85 28.46 8.37
N VAL A 87 3.55 27.43 7.91
CA VAL A 87 2.86 26.17 7.55
C VAL A 87 2.35 25.52 8.82
N ASP A 88 1.10 25.07 8.80
CA ASP A 88 0.43 24.36 9.88
C ASP A 88 -0.26 23.07 9.36
N GLU A 89 -0.94 22.36 10.26
CA GLU A 89 -1.64 21.11 9.97
C GLU A 89 -2.82 21.29 9.01
N ASP A 90 -3.52 22.42 9.14
CA ASP A 90 -4.72 22.75 8.36
C ASP A 90 -4.39 23.45 7.03
N THR A 91 -3.10 23.65 6.71
CA THR A 91 -2.66 24.31 5.49
C THR A 91 -3.17 23.53 4.28
N ILE A 92 -3.85 24.24 3.39
CA ILE A 92 -4.38 23.74 2.12
C ILE A 92 -3.33 23.97 1.03
N PHE A 93 -2.99 22.91 0.31
CA PHE A 93 -2.01 22.91 -0.77
C PHE A 93 -2.71 22.69 -2.11
N ARG A 94 -2.12 23.18 -3.21
CA ARG A 94 -2.47 22.74 -4.57
C ARG A 94 -1.77 21.41 -4.82
N PHE A 95 -2.56 20.35 -5.02
CA PHE A 95 -2.04 18.99 -5.21
C PHE A 95 -1.69 18.70 -6.66
N TYR A 96 -2.25 19.46 -7.61
CA TYR A 96 -2.01 19.28 -9.04
C TYR A 96 -2.11 17.79 -9.41
N SER A 97 -1.05 17.20 -9.96
CA SER A 97 -1.05 15.84 -10.46
C SER A 97 -1.23 14.74 -9.42
N MET A 98 -1.14 15.04 -8.12
CA MET A 98 -1.64 14.12 -7.08
C MET A 98 -3.18 13.95 -7.12
N THR A 99 -3.90 14.69 -7.98
CA THR A 99 -5.29 14.39 -8.34
C THR A 99 -5.42 13.06 -9.10
N LYS A 100 -4.39 12.67 -9.87
CA LYS A 100 -4.47 11.51 -10.77
C LYS A 100 -4.77 10.19 -10.06
N PRO A 101 -4.09 9.85 -8.95
CA PRO A 101 -4.46 8.70 -8.13
C PRO A 101 -5.94 8.66 -7.72
N VAL A 102 -6.52 9.80 -7.34
CA VAL A 102 -7.93 9.90 -6.91
C VAL A 102 -8.87 9.60 -8.09
N THR A 103 -8.60 10.19 -9.25
CA THR A 103 -9.34 9.90 -10.49
C THR A 103 -9.22 8.44 -10.90
N SER A 104 -8.03 7.85 -10.79
CA SER A 104 -7.82 6.44 -11.09
C SER A 104 -8.59 5.53 -10.14
N VAL A 105 -8.65 5.84 -8.84
CA VAL A 105 -9.51 5.12 -7.87
C VAL A 105 -10.97 5.21 -8.29
N ALA A 106 -11.47 6.40 -8.65
CA ALA A 106 -12.86 6.56 -9.12
C ALA A 106 -13.18 5.69 -10.35
N VAL A 107 -12.27 5.64 -11.34
CA VAL A 107 -12.42 4.76 -12.51
C VAL A 107 -12.44 3.29 -12.08
N MET A 108 -11.54 2.87 -11.18
CA MET A 108 -11.50 1.49 -10.72
C MET A 108 -12.74 1.09 -9.91
N MET A 109 -13.38 2.02 -9.19
CA MET A 109 -14.68 1.76 -8.56
C MET A 109 -15.77 1.45 -9.60
N LEU A 110 -15.77 2.15 -10.75
CA LEU A 110 -16.69 1.87 -11.85
C LEU A 110 -16.36 0.55 -12.56
N VAL A 111 -15.07 0.17 -12.61
CA VAL A 111 -14.64 -1.15 -13.09
C VAL A 111 -15.19 -2.25 -12.18
N GLU A 112 -15.08 -2.11 -10.86
CA GLU A 112 -15.62 -3.10 -9.93
C GLU A 112 -17.15 -3.23 -9.99
N GLN A 113 -17.84 -2.14 -10.33
CA GLN A 113 -19.29 -2.13 -10.56
C GLN A 113 -19.69 -2.74 -11.91
N GLY A 114 -18.74 -3.17 -12.75
CA GLY A 114 -18.99 -3.71 -14.09
C GLY A 114 -19.47 -2.65 -15.10
N LYS A 115 -19.35 -1.36 -14.78
CA LYS A 115 -19.78 -0.25 -15.65
C LYS A 115 -18.70 0.18 -16.65
N VAL A 116 -17.44 -0.13 -16.34
CA VAL A 116 -16.28 0.12 -17.19
C VAL A 116 -15.46 -1.16 -17.31
N THR A 117 -15.01 -1.51 -18.50
CA THR A 117 -13.98 -2.56 -18.70
C THR A 117 -12.66 -1.89 -19.08
N LEU A 118 -11.56 -2.33 -18.46
CA LEU A 118 -10.24 -1.74 -18.70
C LEU A 118 -9.81 -1.77 -20.17
N ASP A 119 -10.10 -2.86 -20.86
CA ASP A 119 -9.67 -3.08 -22.25
C ASP A 119 -10.74 -2.70 -23.27
N ASP A 120 -11.86 -2.10 -22.83
CA ASP A 120 -12.81 -1.49 -23.75
C ASP A 120 -12.19 -0.26 -24.43
N PRO A 121 -12.54 -0.01 -25.70
CA PRO A 121 -12.16 1.22 -26.36
C PRO A 121 -12.84 2.42 -25.69
N VAL A 122 -12.13 3.53 -25.54
CA VAL A 122 -12.66 4.77 -24.94
C VAL A 122 -13.88 5.28 -25.73
N SER A 123 -13.90 5.05 -27.05
CA SER A 123 -15.00 5.40 -27.95
C SER A 123 -16.34 4.74 -27.61
N LYS A 124 -16.34 3.64 -26.84
CA LYS A 124 -17.56 3.03 -26.30
C LYS A 124 -18.30 3.95 -25.34
N TYR A 125 -17.56 4.82 -24.64
CA TYR A 125 -18.08 5.69 -23.60
C TYR A 125 -18.08 7.16 -24.03
N ILE A 126 -17.04 7.61 -24.72
CA ILE A 126 -16.84 9.00 -25.10
C ILE A 126 -16.86 9.13 -26.61
N ALA A 127 -17.89 9.78 -27.14
CA ALA A 127 -18.02 10.03 -28.57
C ALA A 127 -16.83 10.84 -29.12
N GLY A 128 -16.42 10.53 -30.35
CA GLY A 128 -15.31 11.21 -31.04
C GLY A 128 -13.92 10.55 -30.85
N PHE A 129 -13.79 9.51 -30.02
CA PHE A 129 -12.52 8.80 -29.82
C PHE A 129 -12.34 7.55 -30.72
N GLY A 130 -13.22 7.34 -31.70
CA GLY A 130 -13.24 6.12 -32.54
C GLY A 130 -12.22 6.12 -33.68
N ASP A 131 -12.08 7.22 -34.40
CA ASP A 131 -11.32 7.31 -35.67
C ASP A 131 -10.10 8.23 -35.58
N LEU A 132 -9.46 8.25 -34.41
CA LEU A 132 -8.32 9.12 -34.14
C LEU A 132 -7.16 8.86 -35.11
N LYS A 133 -6.48 9.94 -35.50
CA LYS A 133 -5.25 9.91 -36.29
C LYS A 133 -4.04 10.08 -35.38
N VAL A 134 -2.88 9.66 -35.85
CA VAL A 134 -1.59 9.82 -35.18
C VAL A 134 -0.70 10.67 -36.09
N SER A 135 0.04 11.61 -35.51
CA SER A 135 1.04 12.40 -36.23
C SER A 135 2.35 11.62 -36.31
N GLU A 136 2.66 11.05 -37.48
CA GLU A 136 3.89 10.29 -37.74
C GLU A 136 4.68 10.97 -38.86
N SER A 137 5.90 11.45 -38.55
CA SER A 137 6.80 12.07 -39.53
C SER A 137 6.18 13.19 -40.38
N GLY A 138 5.30 14.00 -39.77
CA GLY A 138 4.60 15.11 -40.44
C GLY A 138 3.37 14.70 -41.26
N ALA A 139 2.97 13.42 -41.24
CA ALA A 139 1.75 12.93 -41.85
C ALA A 139 0.75 12.43 -40.79
N LEU A 140 -0.55 12.55 -41.10
CA LEU A 140 -1.61 11.98 -40.27
C LEU A 140 -1.96 10.58 -40.76
N VAL A 141 -1.67 9.57 -39.93
CA VAL A 141 -2.01 8.17 -40.21
C VAL A 141 -3.13 7.69 -39.27
N PRO A 142 -3.96 6.70 -39.67
CA PRO A 142 -4.93 6.11 -38.74
C PRO A 142 -4.27 5.49 -37.50
N ALA A 143 -4.94 5.57 -36.35
CA ALA A 143 -4.56 4.75 -35.20
C ALA A 143 -4.71 3.27 -35.55
N THR A 144 -3.65 2.49 -35.30
CA THR A 144 -3.58 1.04 -35.62
C THR A 144 -4.48 0.18 -34.73
N ARG A 145 -4.87 0.72 -33.56
CA ARG A 145 -5.89 0.16 -32.67
C ARG A 145 -6.59 1.28 -31.92
N ALA A 146 -7.78 0.99 -31.40
CA ALA A 146 -8.48 1.92 -30.51
C ALA A 146 -7.71 2.12 -29.19
N MET A 147 -7.71 3.34 -28.67
CA MET A 147 -7.26 3.67 -27.31
C MET A 147 -8.20 3.02 -26.29
N THR A 148 -7.67 2.35 -25.27
CA THR A 148 -8.47 1.74 -24.20
C THR A 148 -8.47 2.56 -22.91
N VAL A 149 -9.38 2.25 -22.00
CA VAL A 149 -9.39 2.84 -20.64
C VAL A 149 -8.08 2.54 -19.89
N ARG A 150 -7.54 1.33 -20.07
CA ARG A 150 -6.23 0.94 -19.53
C ARG A 150 -5.11 1.83 -20.07
N ASP A 151 -5.14 2.18 -21.35
CA ASP A 151 -4.12 3.06 -21.93
C ASP A 151 -4.15 4.46 -21.32
N LEU A 152 -5.35 4.99 -21.04
CA LEU A 152 -5.49 6.25 -20.31
C LEU A 152 -4.92 6.15 -18.89
N LEU A 153 -5.28 5.10 -18.14
CA LEU A 153 -4.84 4.88 -16.74
C LEU A 153 -3.33 4.76 -16.59
N ARG A 154 -2.63 4.31 -17.64
CA ARG A 154 -1.17 4.13 -17.62
C ARG A 154 -0.39 5.06 -18.55
N HIS A 155 -1.02 6.13 -19.07
CA HIS A 155 -0.39 7.10 -19.97
C HIS A 155 0.25 6.47 -21.23
N THR A 156 -0.45 5.53 -21.87
CA THR A 156 -0.05 4.92 -23.15
C THR A 156 -1.09 5.17 -24.25
N SER A 157 -1.95 6.17 -24.06
CA SER A 157 -3.05 6.50 -24.97
C SER A 157 -2.63 7.15 -26.28
N GLY A 158 -1.39 7.66 -26.35
CA GLY A 158 -0.93 8.52 -27.44
C GLY A 158 -1.26 10.01 -27.26
N LEU A 159 -2.04 10.38 -26.24
CA LEU A 159 -2.29 11.79 -25.91
C LEU A 159 -1.02 12.48 -25.37
N THR A 160 -0.98 13.81 -25.50
CA THR A 160 0.03 14.68 -24.86
C THR A 160 -0.65 15.69 -23.92
N TYR A 161 0.01 16.76 -23.50
CA TYR A 161 -0.52 17.68 -22.47
C TYR A 161 -0.97 19.05 -23.01
N GLY A 162 -0.22 19.64 -23.94
CA GLY A 162 -0.45 20.97 -24.48
C GLY A 162 0.38 22.09 -23.86
N PHE A 163 1.31 21.76 -22.97
CA PHE A 163 2.20 22.73 -22.32
C PHE A 163 3.68 22.34 -22.34
N PHE A 164 4.03 21.19 -22.94
CA PHE A 164 5.43 20.83 -23.16
C PHE A 164 6.01 21.67 -24.29
N SER A 165 5.19 21.96 -25.32
CA SER A 165 5.53 22.78 -26.50
C SER A 165 6.80 22.30 -27.22
N ASP A 166 7.02 21.00 -27.23
CA ASP A 166 8.19 20.32 -27.79
C ASP A 166 7.86 19.53 -29.08
N THR A 167 6.57 19.42 -29.42
CA THR A 167 6.07 18.72 -30.61
C THR A 167 4.88 19.47 -31.22
N GLU A 168 4.65 19.29 -32.52
CA GLU A 168 3.53 19.92 -33.24
C GLU A 168 2.16 19.58 -32.63
N VAL A 169 1.97 18.31 -32.23
CA VAL A 169 0.72 17.86 -31.58
C VAL A 169 0.55 18.53 -30.22
N ASP A 170 1.61 18.68 -29.43
CA ASP A 170 1.53 19.37 -28.14
C ASP A 170 1.23 20.86 -28.31
N GLU A 171 1.87 21.53 -29.27
CA GLU A 171 1.53 22.92 -29.60
C GLU A 171 0.07 23.08 -30.04
N LEU A 172 -0.46 22.15 -30.83
CA LEU A 172 -1.86 22.15 -31.26
C LEU A 172 -2.81 22.08 -30.05
N TYR A 173 -2.52 21.19 -29.09
CA TYR A 173 -3.30 21.04 -27.86
C TYR A 173 -3.26 22.34 -27.04
N GLY A 174 -2.08 22.95 -26.92
CA GLY A 174 -1.89 24.23 -26.24
C GLY A 174 -2.67 25.38 -26.88
N LYS A 175 -2.55 25.54 -28.21
CA LYS A 175 -3.28 26.55 -29.00
C LYS A 175 -4.80 26.39 -28.88
N ALA A 176 -5.28 25.16 -28.83
CA ALA A 176 -6.70 24.87 -28.65
C ALA A 176 -7.22 25.06 -27.22
N GLY A 177 -6.32 25.29 -26.24
CA GLY A 177 -6.68 25.43 -24.84
C GLY A 177 -7.43 24.21 -24.32
N VAL A 178 -6.88 23.00 -24.54
CA VAL A 178 -7.52 21.75 -24.07
C VAL A 178 -7.69 21.74 -22.54
N LEU A 179 -6.84 22.47 -21.80
CA LEU A 179 -6.93 22.64 -20.36
C LEU A 179 -7.44 24.02 -19.91
N ASP A 180 -8.25 24.68 -20.75
CA ASP A 180 -8.90 25.93 -20.35
C ASP A 180 -9.86 25.67 -19.17
N ARG A 181 -9.50 26.22 -18.00
CA ARG A 181 -10.22 26.11 -16.73
C ARG A 181 -11.69 26.57 -16.82
N ASN A 182 -12.03 27.40 -17.81
CA ASN A 182 -13.37 27.93 -17.99
C ASN A 182 -14.28 27.02 -18.84
N THR A 183 -13.76 25.94 -19.41
CA THR A 183 -14.51 24.96 -20.21
C THR A 183 -14.82 23.71 -19.41
N SER A 184 -15.68 22.79 -19.89
CA SER A 184 -15.96 21.52 -19.20
C SER A 184 -15.05 20.38 -19.66
N LEU A 185 -15.00 19.29 -18.89
CA LEU A 185 -14.32 18.05 -19.30
C LEU A 185 -14.88 17.48 -20.60
N SER A 186 -16.21 17.59 -20.81
CA SER A 186 -16.85 17.25 -22.08
C SER A 186 -16.37 18.11 -23.25
N ALA A 187 -16.25 19.42 -23.04
CA ALA A 187 -15.74 20.33 -24.08
C ALA A 187 -14.27 20.04 -24.41
N MET A 188 -13.45 19.73 -23.41
CA MET A 188 -12.07 19.26 -23.61
C MET A 188 -12.05 17.96 -24.41
N ALA A 189 -12.82 16.95 -24.01
CA ALA A 189 -12.87 15.66 -24.69
C ALA A 189 -13.29 15.81 -26.17
N LYS A 190 -14.26 16.69 -26.45
CA LYS A 190 -14.67 17.03 -27.82
C LYS A 190 -13.53 17.65 -28.64
N LYS A 191 -12.73 18.56 -28.06
CA LYS A 191 -11.55 19.11 -28.74
C LYS A 191 -10.55 18.01 -29.07
N LEU A 192 -10.23 17.16 -28.10
CA LEU A 192 -9.27 16.06 -28.25
C LEU A 192 -9.71 15.05 -29.31
N GLY A 193 -11.01 14.73 -29.39
CA GLY A 193 -11.56 13.83 -30.41
C GLY A 193 -11.36 14.31 -31.86
N GLY A 194 -11.12 15.61 -32.06
CA GLY A 194 -10.84 16.20 -33.38
C GLY A 194 -9.35 16.40 -33.67
N MET A 195 -8.44 15.97 -32.80
CA MET A 195 -7.01 16.23 -32.90
C MET A 195 -6.20 14.94 -33.04
N PRO A 196 -5.02 14.99 -33.67
CA PRO A 196 -4.14 13.83 -33.73
C PRO A 196 -3.59 13.47 -32.35
N LEU A 197 -3.26 12.19 -32.20
CA LEU A 197 -2.43 11.64 -31.15
C LEU A 197 -0.96 11.85 -31.49
N LEU A 198 -0.12 11.94 -30.46
CA LEU A 198 1.33 12.03 -30.59
C LEU A 198 1.98 10.66 -30.89
N TYR A 199 1.42 9.58 -30.33
CA TYR A 199 1.90 8.20 -30.55
C TYR A 199 0.75 7.24 -30.80
N GLN A 200 1.05 6.10 -31.42
CA GLN A 200 0.10 5.00 -31.55
C GLN A 200 -0.33 4.48 -30.16
N PRO A 201 -1.63 4.30 -29.88
CA PRO A 201 -2.09 3.77 -28.60
C PRO A 201 -1.41 2.45 -28.23
N GLY A 202 -0.92 2.35 -26.99
CA GLY A 202 -0.24 1.18 -26.43
C GLY A 202 1.23 1.04 -26.72
N THR A 203 1.79 1.90 -27.56
CA THR A 203 3.17 1.70 -28.05
C THR A 203 4.20 2.42 -27.21
N ARG A 204 3.83 3.54 -26.58
CA ARG A 204 4.75 4.40 -25.82
C ARG A 204 4.07 4.98 -24.60
N TRP A 205 4.81 5.02 -23.49
CA TRP A 205 4.44 5.80 -22.33
C TRP A 205 4.74 7.27 -22.59
N HIS A 206 3.73 8.14 -22.43
CA HIS A 206 3.86 9.58 -22.54
C HIS A 206 2.86 10.28 -21.61
N TYR A 207 3.40 11.06 -20.68
CA TYR A 207 2.60 11.77 -19.68
C TYR A 207 1.69 12.81 -20.33
N SER A 208 0.41 12.87 -19.93
CA SER A 208 -0.61 13.52 -20.78
C SER A 208 -1.90 13.89 -20.04
N VAL A 209 -2.83 14.52 -20.76
CA VAL A 209 -4.23 14.78 -20.32
C VAL A 209 -5.10 13.52 -20.23
N SER A 210 -4.54 12.32 -20.36
CA SER A 210 -5.29 11.06 -20.25
C SER A 210 -6.17 11.00 -19.00
N THR A 211 -5.69 11.50 -17.87
CA THR A 211 -6.45 11.45 -16.62
C THR A 211 -7.59 12.46 -16.58
N ASP A 212 -7.53 13.54 -17.36
CA ASP A 212 -8.68 14.44 -17.56
C ASP A 212 -9.74 13.77 -18.42
N VAL A 213 -9.34 13.00 -19.44
CA VAL A 213 -10.27 12.14 -20.21
C VAL A 213 -10.91 11.08 -19.30
N LEU A 214 -10.14 10.50 -18.37
CA LEU A 214 -10.70 9.60 -17.33
C LEU A 214 -11.67 10.33 -16.39
N GLY A 215 -11.41 11.59 -16.05
CA GLY A 215 -12.37 12.42 -15.34
C GLY A 215 -13.70 12.52 -16.10
N HIS A 216 -13.64 12.78 -17.42
CA HIS A 216 -14.84 12.82 -18.25
C HIS A 216 -15.53 11.45 -18.36
N LEU A 217 -14.76 10.36 -18.42
CA LEU A 217 -15.29 8.99 -18.41
C LEU A 217 -16.12 8.74 -17.15
N VAL A 218 -15.63 9.18 -15.98
CA VAL A 218 -16.40 9.09 -14.73
C VAL A 218 -17.71 9.86 -14.84
N GLU A 219 -17.71 11.07 -15.40
CA GLU A 219 -18.93 11.87 -15.57
C GLU A 219 -19.97 11.16 -16.45
N VAL A 220 -19.54 10.66 -17.62
CA VAL A 220 -20.44 10.02 -18.57
C VAL A 220 -21.02 8.72 -18.02
N VAL A 221 -20.20 7.91 -17.35
CA VAL A 221 -20.62 6.58 -16.88
C VAL A 221 -21.43 6.66 -15.58
N SER A 222 -21.14 7.63 -14.71
CA SER A 222 -21.87 7.81 -13.45
C SER A 222 -23.13 8.66 -13.60
N GLY A 223 -23.15 9.60 -14.55
CA GLY A 223 -24.16 10.65 -14.65
C GLY A 223 -23.97 11.79 -13.63
N GLU A 224 -22.87 11.78 -12.86
CA GLU A 224 -22.53 12.77 -11.84
C GLU A 224 -21.39 13.68 -12.34
N THR A 225 -21.32 14.93 -11.90
CA THR A 225 -20.11 15.74 -12.13
C THR A 225 -18.93 15.15 -11.34
N LEU A 226 -17.70 15.35 -11.81
CA LEU A 226 -16.54 14.70 -11.19
C LEU A 226 -16.36 15.05 -9.70
N ASP A 227 -16.67 16.30 -9.32
CA ASP A 227 -16.64 16.77 -7.93
C ASP A 227 -17.72 16.10 -7.07
N ALA A 228 -18.93 15.92 -7.60
CA ALA A 228 -20.01 15.23 -6.90
C ALA A 228 -19.68 13.74 -6.69
N PHE A 229 -19.12 13.07 -7.71
CA PHE A 229 -18.69 11.69 -7.58
C PHE A 229 -17.59 11.54 -6.54
N PHE A 230 -16.54 12.38 -6.60
CA PHE A 230 -15.45 12.34 -5.63
C PHE A 230 -15.95 12.61 -4.21
N GLN A 231 -16.81 13.62 -4.04
CA GLN A 231 -17.41 13.94 -2.75
C GLN A 231 -18.13 12.74 -2.14
N ALA A 232 -19.12 12.19 -2.86
CA ALA A 232 -19.99 11.13 -2.33
C ALA A 232 -19.29 9.77 -2.21
N ARG A 233 -18.35 9.45 -3.10
CA ARG A 233 -17.77 8.10 -3.21
C ARG A 233 -16.37 7.97 -2.61
N ILE A 234 -15.65 9.07 -2.41
CA ILE A 234 -14.27 9.04 -1.92
C ILE A 234 -14.12 9.94 -0.69
N PHE A 235 -14.42 11.24 -0.81
CA PHE A 235 -14.08 12.19 0.25
C PHE A 235 -14.94 12.02 1.49
N GLU A 236 -16.27 11.89 1.37
CA GLU A 236 -17.13 11.67 2.53
C GLU A 236 -16.88 10.33 3.23
N PRO A 237 -16.80 9.18 2.53
CA PRO A 237 -16.47 7.91 3.18
C PRO A 237 -15.12 7.92 3.89
N LEU A 238 -14.15 8.66 3.34
CA LEU A 238 -12.83 8.82 3.93
C LEU A 238 -12.72 10.01 4.86
N GLY A 239 -13.75 10.82 5.09
CA GLY A 239 -13.66 12.03 5.92
C GLY A 239 -12.61 13.05 5.46
N MET A 240 -12.40 13.20 4.14
CA MET A 240 -11.49 14.18 3.53
C MET A 240 -12.23 15.53 3.34
N THR A 241 -12.36 16.32 4.41
CA THR A 241 -13.27 17.49 4.45
C THR A 241 -12.70 18.77 3.83
N ASP A 242 -11.43 18.74 3.45
CA ASP A 242 -10.66 19.87 2.93
C ASP A 242 -10.16 19.61 1.50
N THR A 243 -10.57 18.49 0.90
CA THR A 243 -10.23 18.10 -0.45
C THR A 243 -11.31 18.50 -1.45
N GLY A 244 -10.91 19.13 -2.54
CA GLY A 244 -11.85 19.54 -3.58
C GLY A 244 -11.18 20.25 -4.76
N PHE A 245 -11.96 20.67 -5.76
CA PHE A 245 -11.45 21.34 -6.97
C PHE A 245 -11.19 22.85 -6.82
N TYR A 246 -11.53 23.40 -5.65
CA TYR A 246 -11.37 24.81 -5.29
C TYR A 246 -11.37 24.96 -3.77
N VAL A 247 -10.80 26.06 -3.28
CA VAL A 247 -10.78 26.41 -1.86
C VAL A 247 -12.06 27.20 -1.53
N PRO A 248 -12.87 26.75 -0.55
CA PRO A 248 -14.00 27.54 -0.07
C PRO A 248 -13.56 28.89 0.49
N SER A 249 -14.33 29.95 0.26
CA SER A 249 -13.99 31.32 0.69
C SER A 249 -13.65 31.42 2.18
N LYS A 250 -14.36 30.67 3.03
CA LYS A 250 -14.14 30.61 4.49
C LYS A 250 -12.81 29.95 4.92
N LYS A 251 -12.08 29.31 3.99
CA LYS A 251 -10.81 28.62 4.25
C LYS A 251 -9.63 29.25 3.50
N VAL A 252 -9.82 30.43 2.90
CA VAL A 252 -8.76 31.12 2.14
C VAL A 252 -7.53 31.42 3.00
N ASP A 253 -7.72 31.68 4.30
CA ASP A 253 -6.62 31.97 5.22
C ASP A 253 -5.67 30.79 5.44
N ASN A 254 -6.13 29.56 5.19
CA ASN A 254 -5.32 28.34 5.26
C ASN A 254 -4.68 28.00 3.91
N PHE A 255 -4.95 28.76 2.85
CA PHE A 255 -4.46 28.43 1.52
C PHE A 255 -3.02 28.90 1.33
N ALA A 256 -2.11 27.97 1.06
CA ALA A 256 -0.71 28.29 0.86
C ALA A 256 -0.49 29.13 -0.41
N ALA A 257 0.46 30.07 -0.35
CA ALA A 257 0.99 30.70 -1.56
C ALA A 257 1.83 29.68 -2.35
N CYS A 258 1.82 29.80 -3.68
CA CYS A 258 2.75 29.07 -4.53
C CYS A 258 3.90 29.97 -4.91
N TYR A 259 5.11 29.42 -4.88
CA TYR A 259 6.34 30.12 -5.19
C TYR A 259 6.98 29.59 -6.47
N GLY A 260 7.95 30.32 -6.99
CA GLY A 260 8.91 29.84 -7.97
C GLY A 260 10.29 30.40 -7.67
N PRO A 261 11.36 29.80 -8.24
CA PRO A 261 12.71 30.31 -8.07
C PRO A 261 12.83 31.71 -8.68
N MET A 262 13.66 32.55 -8.05
CA MET A 262 14.04 33.86 -8.55
C MET A 262 15.48 33.83 -9.10
N GLN A 263 15.73 34.58 -10.17
CA GLN A 263 17.08 34.74 -10.72
C GLN A 263 17.97 35.41 -9.67
N GLY A 264 19.17 34.87 -9.45
CA GLY A 264 20.08 35.33 -8.38
C GLY A 264 19.81 34.72 -6.99
N GLY A 265 18.82 33.82 -6.87
CA GLY A 265 18.49 33.12 -5.62
C GLY A 265 17.24 33.65 -4.94
N GLY A 266 16.68 32.85 -4.05
CA GLY A 266 15.41 33.15 -3.37
C GLY A 266 14.17 32.76 -4.16
N LEU A 267 13.01 33.23 -3.68
CA LEU A 267 11.69 32.82 -4.14
C LEU A 267 10.82 34.02 -4.47
N ARG A 268 10.09 33.91 -5.58
CA ARG A 268 9.01 34.84 -5.97
C ARG A 268 7.66 34.14 -5.81
N VAL A 269 6.61 34.90 -5.49
CA VAL A 269 5.24 34.38 -5.51
C VAL A 269 4.83 34.13 -6.96
N SER A 270 4.43 32.91 -7.28
CA SER A 270 3.89 32.50 -8.59
C SER A 270 2.37 32.42 -8.59
N ASP A 271 1.75 32.11 -7.43
CA ASP A 271 0.31 32.18 -7.22
C ASP A 271 -0.01 32.68 -5.81
N ASP A 272 -0.65 33.85 -5.73
CA ASP A 272 -1.08 34.50 -4.49
C ASP A 272 -2.38 33.83 -4.00
N PRO A 273 -2.44 33.34 -2.76
CA PRO A 273 -3.58 32.57 -2.27
C PRO A 273 -4.89 33.37 -2.29
N PHE A 274 -4.85 34.70 -2.12
CA PHE A 274 -6.04 35.56 -2.11
C PHE A 274 -6.50 35.98 -3.50
N LYS A 275 -5.68 35.75 -4.53
CA LYS A 275 -5.98 36.08 -5.94
C LYS A 275 -6.02 34.84 -6.83
N SER A 276 -5.83 33.66 -6.25
CA SER A 276 -5.69 32.42 -6.99
C SER A 276 -6.97 32.04 -7.73
N LYS A 277 -6.80 31.44 -8.91
CA LYS A 277 -7.90 30.84 -9.67
C LYS A 277 -8.56 29.67 -8.93
N PHE A 278 -7.88 29.10 -7.92
CA PHE A 278 -8.43 28.03 -7.07
C PHE A 278 -9.45 28.52 -6.04
N LEU A 279 -9.69 29.84 -5.90
CA LEU A 279 -10.77 30.36 -5.04
C LEU A 279 -12.16 30.26 -5.69
N LYS A 280 -12.24 29.82 -6.94
CA LYS A 280 -13.48 29.68 -7.70
C LYS A 280 -13.59 28.26 -8.25
N LYS A 281 -14.81 27.70 -8.18
CA LYS A 281 -15.14 26.44 -8.82
C LYS A 281 -14.82 26.54 -10.32
N PRO A 282 -13.92 25.68 -10.85
CA PRO A 282 -13.62 25.69 -12.27
C PRO A 282 -14.79 25.11 -13.09
N GLY A 283 -14.88 25.49 -14.36
CA GLY A 283 -15.67 24.73 -15.32
C GLY A 283 -15.01 23.37 -15.59
N LEU A 284 -13.67 23.36 -15.68
CA LEU A 284 -12.88 22.16 -15.95
C LEU A 284 -12.50 21.53 -14.62
N LEU A 285 -13.26 20.53 -14.19
CA LEU A 285 -12.92 19.69 -13.04
C LEU A 285 -11.77 18.74 -13.44
N SER A 286 -10.56 19.27 -13.60
CA SER A 286 -9.41 18.53 -14.12
C SER A 286 -9.08 17.29 -13.28
N GLY A 287 -9.39 16.09 -13.81
CA GLY A 287 -9.00 14.81 -13.20
C GLY A 287 -7.47 14.59 -13.19
N GLY A 288 -6.73 15.37 -13.97
CA GLY A 288 -5.27 15.35 -14.01
C GLY A 288 -4.57 16.31 -13.06
N GLY A 289 -5.26 17.33 -12.52
CA GLY A 289 -4.57 18.47 -11.89
C GLY A 289 -5.41 19.38 -10.99
N GLY A 290 -6.68 19.06 -10.77
CA GLY A 290 -7.65 20.01 -10.24
C GLY A 290 -7.75 20.15 -8.73
N LEU A 291 -7.22 19.22 -7.94
CA LEU A 291 -7.46 19.19 -6.50
C LEU A 291 -6.56 20.12 -5.68
N VAL A 292 -7.16 20.68 -4.64
CA VAL A 292 -6.52 21.13 -3.41
C VAL A 292 -6.85 20.13 -2.30
N SER A 293 -5.99 20.02 -1.28
CA SER A 293 -6.16 19.11 -0.13
C SER A 293 -5.25 19.55 1.02
N THR A 294 -5.37 18.89 2.17
CA THR A 294 -4.49 19.01 3.34
C THR A 294 -3.63 17.76 3.53
N MET A 295 -2.70 17.79 4.49
CA MET A 295 -1.93 16.62 4.92
C MET A 295 -2.85 15.52 5.48
N GLY A 296 -3.77 15.88 6.39
CA GLY A 296 -4.66 14.94 7.06
C GLY A 296 -5.58 14.20 6.08
N ASP A 297 -6.18 14.92 5.14
CA ASP A 297 -7.05 14.33 4.12
C ASP A 297 -6.29 13.32 3.25
N TYR A 298 -5.12 13.72 2.75
CA TYR A 298 -4.38 12.87 1.82
C TYR A 298 -3.69 11.70 2.54
N LEU A 299 -3.37 11.82 3.83
CA LEU A 299 -3.00 10.67 4.66
C LEU A 299 -4.10 9.63 4.66
N ARG A 300 -5.37 10.01 4.82
CA ARG A 300 -6.50 9.05 4.83
C ARG A 300 -6.64 8.35 3.47
N PHE A 301 -6.45 9.07 2.37
CA PHE A 301 -6.37 8.46 1.03
C PHE A 301 -5.19 7.48 0.90
N CYS A 302 -3.99 7.84 1.38
CA CYS A 302 -2.83 6.94 1.38
C CYS A 302 -3.05 5.72 2.28
N THR A 303 -3.68 5.87 3.45
CA THR A 303 -3.97 4.76 4.36
C THR A 303 -4.95 3.78 3.74
N LEU A 304 -5.99 4.26 3.04
CA LEU A 304 -6.89 3.41 2.26
C LEU A 304 -6.11 2.53 1.27
N LEU A 305 -5.18 3.13 0.51
CA LEU A 305 -4.37 2.40 -0.48
C LEU A 305 -3.41 1.39 0.16
N LEU A 306 -2.73 1.79 1.25
CA LEU A 306 -1.87 0.87 2.01
C LEU A 306 -2.66 -0.32 2.55
N ASN A 307 -3.86 -0.06 3.07
CA ASN A 307 -4.79 -1.05 3.62
C ASN A 307 -5.64 -1.75 2.54
N LYS A 308 -5.18 -1.74 1.29
CA LYS A 308 -5.79 -2.53 0.19
C LYS A 308 -7.27 -2.21 -0.03
N GLY A 309 -7.59 -0.92 -0.01
CA GLY A 309 -8.89 -0.39 -0.42
C GLY A 309 -9.91 -0.25 0.71
N GLU A 310 -9.48 -0.37 1.98
CA GLU A 310 -10.36 -0.18 3.15
C GLU A 310 -9.74 0.73 4.23
N LEU A 311 -10.54 1.62 4.80
CA LEU A 311 -10.18 2.45 5.95
C LEU A 311 -11.40 2.63 6.85
N ASP A 312 -11.23 2.52 8.18
CA ASP A 312 -12.29 2.75 9.18
C ASP A 312 -13.60 1.96 8.89
N GLY A 313 -13.46 0.73 8.40
CA GLY A 313 -14.58 -0.14 7.99
C GLY A 313 -15.30 0.29 6.70
N LYS A 314 -14.76 1.29 5.99
CA LYS A 314 -15.25 1.74 4.67
C LYS A 314 -14.35 1.18 3.58
N ARG A 315 -14.87 0.25 2.79
CA ARG A 315 -14.19 -0.31 1.62
C ARG A 315 -14.60 0.45 0.36
N LEU A 316 -13.62 1.04 -0.33
CA LEU A 316 -13.83 1.67 -1.64
C LEU A 316 -13.44 0.78 -2.80
N LEU A 317 -12.45 -0.10 -2.61
CA LEU A 317 -11.96 -1.04 -3.62
C LEU A 317 -11.67 -2.40 -2.97
N ARG A 318 -11.74 -3.47 -3.73
CA ARG A 318 -11.22 -4.78 -3.31
C ARG A 318 -9.69 -4.78 -3.30
N SER A 319 -9.13 -5.69 -2.51
CA SER A 319 -7.68 -5.82 -2.34
C SER A 319 -6.97 -6.15 -3.66
N ASP A 320 -7.53 -7.06 -4.46
CA ASP A 320 -6.99 -7.49 -5.75
C ASP A 320 -6.96 -6.35 -6.78
N THR A 321 -7.95 -5.46 -6.72
CA THR A 321 -8.00 -4.25 -7.54
C THR A 321 -6.87 -3.28 -7.17
N VAL A 322 -6.67 -2.99 -5.88
CA VAL A 322 -5.55 -2.13 -5.44
C VAL A 322 -4.21 -2.76 -5.83
N ASP A 323 -4.05 -4.07 -5.66
CA ASP A 323 -2.85 -4.79 -6.10
C ASP A 323 -2.59 -4.66 -7.61
N MET A 324 -3.65 -4.68 -8.43
CA MET A 324 -3.52 -4.45 -9.87
C MET A 324 -3.09 -3.02 -10.19
N MET A 325 -3.68 -2.03 -9.51
CA MET A 325 -3.37 -0.61 -9.71
C MET A 325 -1.92 -0.28 -9.40
N THR A 326 -1.35 -0.89 -8.35
CA THR A 326 -0.03 -0.55 -7.82
C THR A 326 1.09 -1.49 -8.29
N LYS A 327 0.85 -2.27 -9.35
CA LYS A 327 1.87 -3.07 -10.04
C LYS A 327 2.26 -2.41 -11.35
N ASN A 328 3.50 -2.62 -11.81
CA ASN A 328 3.91 -2.13 -13.12
C ASN A 328 3.07 -2.79 -14.23
N GLN A 329 2.42 -1.95 -15.04
CA GLN A 329 1.56 -2.32 -16.17
C GLN A 329 2.22 -2.00 -17.53
N LEU A 330 3.48 -1.58 -17.51
CA LEU A 330 4.30 -1.31 -18.69
C LEU A 330 5.27 -2.48 -18.95
N PRO A 331 5.77 -2.64 -20.19
CA PRO A 331 6.88 -3.55 -20.47
C PRO A 331 8.06 -3.27 -19.53
N LYS A 332 8.80 -4.32 -19.13
CA LYS A 332 9.99 -4.16 -18.25
C LYS A 332 11.06 -3.22 -18.82
N THR A 333 11.09 -3.05 -20.14
CA THR A 333 12.00 -2.15 -20.86
C THR A 333 11.57 -0.68 -20.81
N THR A 334 10.35 -0.38 -20.38
CA THR A 334 9.83 0.99 -20.28
C THR A 334 9.91 1.45 -18.82
N SER A 335 10.92 2.27 -18.51
CA SER A 335 11.08 2.86 -17.19
C SER A 335 11.82 4.20 -17.25
N TRP A 336 11.63 5.04 -16.23
CA TRP A 336 12.43 6.25 -16.00
C TRP A 336 13.00 6.20 -14.59
N ASN A 337 14.31 6.38 -14.45
CA ASN A 337 15.00 6.32 -13.14
C ASN A 337 14.66 5.08 -12.29
N GLY A 338 14.36 3.94 -12.91
CA GLY A 338 13.97 2.71 -12.21
C GLY A 338 12.50 2.61 -11.80
N GLU A 339 11.64 3.49 -12.30
CA GLU A 339 10.19 3.47 -12.12
C GLU A 339 9.48 3.00 -13.39
N GLY A 340 8.55 2.06 -13.24
CA GLY A 340 7.50 1.80 -14.20
C GLY A 340 6.21 2.53 -13.81
N PHE A 341 5.09 2.19 -14.45
CA PHE A 341 3.80 2.83 -14.18
C PHE A 341 2.69 1.78 -14.05
N GLY A 342 1.87 1.92 -13.01
CA GLY A 342 0.66 1.13 -12.79
C GLY A 342 -0.59 1.78 -13.38
N LEU A 343 -1.73 1.59 -12.73
CA LEU A 343 -2.98 2.27 -13.10
C LEU A 343 -3.15 3.51 -12.21
N GLY A 344 -2.49 4.61 -12.61
CA GLY A 344 -2.52 5.90 -11.90
C GLY A 344 -1.35 6.19 -10.97
N PHE A 345 -0.34 5.33 -10.89
CA PHE A 345 0.78 5.44 -9.95
C PHE A 345 2.12 5.15 -10.63
N SER A 346 3.19 5.86 -10.25
CA SER A 346 4.55 5.34 -10.48
C SER A 346 4.76 4.10 -9.61
N VAL A 347 5.59 3.18 -10.08
CA VAL A 347 5.96 1.96 -9.34
C VAL A 347 7.45 1.74 -9.43
N ARG A 348 8.15 1.66 -8.30
CA ARG A 348 9.57 1.36 -8.23
C ARG A 348 9.82 -0.09 -8.63
N ILE A 349 10.45 -0.32 -9.78
CA ILE A 349 10.70 -1.67 -10.34
C ILE A 349 12.14 -2.13 -10.23
N THR A 350 13.08 -1.26 -9.85
CA THR A 350 14.48 -1.65 -9.63
C THR A 350 14.57 -2.70 -8.52
N GLU A 351 15.08 -3.88 -8.85
CA GLU A 351 15.25 -4.99 -7.90
C GLU A 351 16.40 -4.73 -6.92
N GLY A 352 16.32 -5.35 -5.73
CA GLY A 352 17.39 -5.31 -4.73
C GLY A 352 17.52 -4.01 -3.94
N ARG A 353 16.60 -3.06 -4.08
CA ARG A 353 16.59 -1.80 -3.31
C ARG A 353 15.59 -1.84 -2.15
N ASP A 354 15.86 -1.04 -1.12
CA ASP A 354 14.95 -0.91 0.01
C ASP A 354 13.61 -0.25 -0.36
N ASP A 355 13.52 0.42 -1.51
CA ASP A 355 12.31 1.06 -2.04
C ASP A 355 11.60 0.24 -3.12
N THR A 356 12.08 -0.96 -3.51
CA THR A 356 11.42 -1.79 -4.54
C THR A 356 9.93 -2.06 -4.20
N GLY A 357 9.04 -1.85 -5.17
CA GLY A 357 7.58 -2.01 -5.00
C GLY A 357 6.89 -0.82 -4.29
N GLU A 358 7.64 0.24 -3.97
CA GLU A 358 7.06 1.54 -3.64
C GLU A 358 6.21 2.05 -4.82
N TYR A 359 5.09 2.68 -4.52
CA TYR A 359 4.28 3.37 -5.51
C TYR A 359 3.84 4.74 -5.00
N GLY A 360 3.59 5.68 -5.90
CA GLY A 360 3.28 7.05 -5.51
C GLY A 360 3.03 7.95 -6.72
N TRP A 361 3.02 9.26 -6.47
CA TRP A 361 3.05 10.29 -7.51
C TRP A 361 3.37 11.68 -6.95
N GLY A 362 3.67 12.63 -7.85
CA GLY A 362 3.94 14.03 -7.53
C GLY A 362 2.95 15.02 -8.14
N GLY A 363 2.91 16.22 -7.59
CA GLY A 363 2.17 17.38 -8.09
C GLY A 363 3.12 18.47 -8.59
N ALA A 364 2.68 19.27 -9.58
CA ALA A 364 3.51 20.28 -10.23
C ALA A 364 4.08 21.34 -9.27
N ALA A 365 3.42 21.60 -8.15
CA ALA A 365 3.90 22.48 -7.09
C ALA A 365 4.83 21.80 -6.07
N SER A 366 5.47 20.70 -6.46
CA SER A 366 6.43 19.94 -5.63
C SER A 366 5.79 19.37 -4.35
N THR A 367 4.54 18.91 -4.48
CA THR A 367 3.92 17.97 -3.54
C THR A 367 4.26 16.56 -3.99
N HIS A 368 4.53 15.65 -3.06
CA HIS A 368 4.85 14.26 -3.38
C HIS A 368 4.35 13.31 -2.29
N PHE A 369 3.95 12.10 -2.69
CA PHE A 369 3.70 11.01 -1.76
C PHE A 369 4.21 9.69 -2.30
N TRP A 370 4.52 8.77 -1.40
CA TRP A 370 4.78 7.38 -1.75
C TRP A 370 4.37 6.44 -0.64
N ILE A 371 4.06 5.21 -1.04
CA ILE A 371 3.63 4.12 -0.19
C ILE A 371 4.51 2.92 -0.51
N ASN A 372 5.07 2.31 0.52
CA ASN A 372 5.81 1.06 0.39
C ASN A 372 5.12 -0.04 1.21
N PRO A 373 4.33 -0.93 0.56
CA PRO A 373 3.58 -1.98 1.25
C PRO A 373 4.46 -2.97 2.01
N ARG A 374 5.66 -3.27 1.48
CA ARG A 374 6.62 -4.18 2.13
C ARG A 374 7.09 -3.64 3.48
N HIS A 375 7.22 -2.33 3.59
CA HIS A 375 7.58 -1.67 4.84
C HIS A 375 6.40 -1.16 5.67
N GLN A 376 5.16 -1.35 5.18
CA GLN A 376 3.96 -0.73 5.74
C GLN A 376 4.11 0.78 5.93
N LEU A 377 4.74 1.45 4.95
CA LEU A 377 5.18 2.84 5.04
C LEU A 377 4.34 3.74 4.13
N ILE A 378 3.96 4.90 4.64
CA ILE A 378 3.42 6.05 3.90
C ILE A 378 4.32 7.24 4.20
N VAL A 379 4.69 7.99 3.17
CA VAL A 379 5.33 9.29 3.33
C VAL A 379 4.63 10.30 2.45
N ILE A 380 4.38 11.48 3.00
CA ILE A 380 3.80 12.62 2.29
C ILE A 380 4.69 13.82 2.57
N ALA A 381 5.15 14.49 1.51
CA ALA A 381 6.00 15.65 1.58
C ALA A 381 5.40 16.75 0.70
N LEU A 382 4.89 17.81 1.34
CA LEU A 382 4.15 18.88 0.69
C LEU A 382 4.96 20.18 0.72
N SER A 383 5.27 20.73 -0.45
CA SER A 383 5.68 22.13 -0.61
C SER A 383 4.80 22.80 -1.68
N GLN A 384 5.02 24.09 -1.93
CA GLN A 384 4.35 24.84 -3.00
C GLN A 384 5.37 25.64 -3.81
N ILE A 385 6.17 24.93 -4.61
CA ILE A 385 7.15 25.52 -5.53
C ILE A 385 6.98 24.98 -6.95
N MET A 386 6.91 25.90 -7.92
CA MET A 386 6.79 25.64 -9.35
C MET A 386 7.92 26.33 -10.16
N PRO A 387 8.45 25.71 -11.23
CA PRO A 387 8.14 24.34 -11.70
C PRO A 387 8.56 23.27 -10.68
N TYR A 388 8.10 22.04 -10.89
CA TYR A 388 8.38 20.91 -10.01
C TYR A 388 9.87 20.79 -9.70
N SER A 389 10.20 20.53 -8.44
CA SER A 389 11.54 20.24 -7.95
C SER A 389 11.51 19.04 -7.00
N GLY A 390 12.36 18.04 -7.26
CA GLY A 390 12.52 16.86 -6.41
C GLY A 390 13.24 17.11 -5.08
N GLN A 391 13.73 18.33 -4.82
CA GLN A 391 14.63 18.62 -3.70
C GLN A 391 14.09 18.24 -2.31
N LEU A 392 12.77 18.36 -2.09
CA LEU A 392 12.17 17.95 -0.81
C LEU A 392 12.09 16.43 -0.71
N GLU A 393 11.68 15.75 -1.77
CA GLU A 393 11.65 14.28 -1.82
C GLU A 393 13.07 13.71 -1.63
N GLU A 394 14.05 14.23 -2.36
CA GLU A 394 15.46 13.82 -2.32
C GLU A 394 16.09 14.03 -0.94
N ALA A 395 15.69 15.09 -0.21
CA ALA A 395 16.15 15.35 1.15
C ALA A 395 15.52 14.40 2.19
N VAL A 396 14.25 14.02 2.00
CA VAL A 396 13.48 13.24 2.98
C VAL A 396 13.67 11.74 2.78
N LYS A 397 13.55 11.24 1.54
CA LYS A 397 13.42 9.80 1.25
C LYS A 397 14.58 8.95 1.81
N PRO A 398 15.86 9.27 1.57
CA PRO A 398 16.96 8.46 2.11
C PRO A 398 16.94 8.36 3.64
N LEU A 399 16.67 9.48 4.32
CA LEU A 399 16.65 9.55 5.78
C LEU A 399 15.49 8.73 6.38
N VAL A 400 14.32 8.77 5.74
CA VAL A 400 13.19 7.93 6.14
C VAL A 400 13.54 6.45 6.04
N TYR A 401 14.10 6.01 4.91
CA TYR A 401 14.49 4.61 4.73
C TYR A 401 15.60 4.18 5.69
N GLU A 402 16.64 5.01 5.90
CA GLU A 402 17.70 4.75 6.88
C GLU A 402 17.18 4.63 8.33
N SER A 403 16.08 5.32 8.63
CA SER A 403 15.45 5.31 9.95
C SER A 403 14.60 4.07 10.22
N ILE A 404 14.24 3.29 9.19
CA ILE A 404 13.53 2.02 9.40
C ILE A 404 14.45 1.08 10.20
N MET A 405 14.02 0.71 11.40
CA MET A 405 14.72 -0.29 12.18
C MET A 405 14.55 -1.62 11.46
N LYS A 406 15.65 -2.36 11.29
CA LYS A 406 15.59 -3.71 10.70
C LYS A 406 14.58 -4.52 11.50
N SER A 407 13.47 -4.87 10.84
CA SER A 407 12.43 -5.71 11.42
C SER A 407 13.07 -7.03 11.84
N SER A 408 12.91 -7.39 13.11
CA SER A 408 13.22 -8.73 13.60
C SER A 408 12.18 -9.76 13.13
N VAL A 409 11.22 -9.42 12.26
CA VAL A 409 10.23 -10.36 11.71
C VAL A 409 10.42 -10.53 10.19
N PRO A 410 10.54 -11.76 9.67
CA PRO A 410 10.89 -12.06 8.28
C PRO A 410 9.68 -11.98 7.34
N SER A 411 9.93 -11.88 6.03
CA SER A 411 8.91 -11.89 4.96
C SER A 411 8.22 -13.23 4.73
N ILE A 412 8.83 -14.33 5.17
CA ILE A 412 8.23 -15.68 5.17
C ILE A 412 7.39 -15.84 6.44
N ASP A 413 6.16 -16.33 6.34
CA ASP A 413 5.32 -16.61 7.51
C ASP A 413 5.92 -17.74 8.38
N LEU A 414 5.54 -17.79 9.66
CA LEU A 414 6.09 -18.76 10.62
C LEU A 414 5.87 -20.21 10.17
N TRP A 415 4.72 -20.54 9.58
CA TRP A 415 4.39 -21.91 9.18
C TRP A 415 5.29 -22.39 8.06
N LYS A 416 5.44 -21.57 7.02
CA LYS A 416 6.33 -21.86 5.90
C LYS A 416 7.80 -21.89 6.34
N ALA A 417 8.20 -21.00 7.26
CA ALA A 417 9.53 -21.03 7.86
C ALA A 417 9.79 -22.35 8.62
N VAL A 418 8.80 -22.86 9.36
CA VAL A 418 8.89 -24.15 10.07
C VAL A 418 8.98 -25.31 9.10
N VAL A 419 8.11 -25.37 8.07
CA VAL A 419 8.15 -26.43 7.04
C VAL A 419 9.54 -26.50 6.37
N GLN A 420 10.13 -25.34 6.08
CA GLN A 420 11.45 -25.23 5.45
C GLN A 420 12.63 -25.40 6.42
N GLY A 421 12.39 -25.43 7.74
CA GLY A 421 13.44 -25.45 8.75
C GLY A 421 14.28 -24.16 8.79
N ASN A 422 13.73 -23.03 8.34
CA ASN A 422 14.41 -21.75 8.31
C ASN A 422 14.53 -21.16 9.73
N LEU A 423 15.62 -21.51 10.42
CA LEU A 423 15.85 -21.13 11.82
C LEU A 423 15.96 -19.63 12.05
N GLU A 424 16.54 -18.91 11.10
CA GLU A 424 16.65 -17.46 11.19
C GLU A 424 15.26 -16.83 11.20
N ALA A 425 14.42 -17.26 10.24
CA ALA A 425 13.06 -16.77 10.16
C ALA A 425 12.20 -17.13 11.39
N ILE A 426 12.35 -18.36 11.91
CA ILE A 426 11.64 -18.79 13.12
C ILE A 426 12.05 -17.95 14.33
N ARG A 427 13.36 -17.75 14.56
CA ARG A 427 13.86 -16.93 15.68
C ARG A 427 13.38 -15.48 15.59
N GLN A 428 13.31 -14.98 14.38
CA GLN A 428 12.77 -13.67 14.07
C GLN A 428 11.28 -13.57 14.44
N HIS A 429 10.43 -14.51 14.00
CA HIS A 429 9.02 -14.59 14.43
C HIS A 429 8.85 -14.70 15.94
N VAL A 430 9.65 -15.53 16.60
CA VAL A 430 9.68 -15.66 18.06
C VAL A 430 10.00 -14.30 18.71
N SER A 431 11.03 -13.62 18.23
CA SER A 431 11.43 -12.30 18.74
C SER A 431 10.37 -11.22 18.48
N GLY A 432 9.57 -11.39 17.42
CA GLY A 432 8.41 -10.56 17.08
C GLY A 432 7.15 -10.86 17.88
N GLY A 433 7.20 -11.77 18.86
CA GLY A 433 6.06 -12.10 19.71
C GLY A 433 5.01 -13.00 19.04
N ALA A 434 5.40 -13.79 18.03
CA ALA A 434 4.48 -14.72 17.39
C ALA A 434 3.86 -15.70 18.40
N ASN A 435 2.55 -15.93 18.29
CA ASN A 435 1.87 -16.93 19.11
C ASN A 435 2.27 -18.35 18.66
N LEU A 436 3.23 -18.95 19.37
CA LEU A 436 3.75 -20.28 19.05
C LEU A 436 2.76 -21.43 19.31
N ASN A 437 1.60 -21.12 19.89
CA ASN A 437 0.52 -22.07 20.16
C ASN A 437 -0.74 -21.79 19.31
N ALA A 438 -0.64 -20.89 18.33
CA ALA A 438 -1.69 -20.70 17.33
C ALA A 438 -1.93 -22.04 16.60
N LYS A 439 -3.20 -22.35 16.35
CA LYS A 439 -3.62 -23.56 15.64
C LYS A 439 -4.03 -23.20 14.22
N GLU A 440 -3.58 -23.97 13.24
CA GLU A 440 -4.09 -23.82 11.88
C GLU A 440 -5.55 -24.30 11.76
N PRO A 441 -6.36 -23.73 10.86
CA PRO A 441 -7.83 -23.89 10.88
C PRO A 441 -8.35 -25.29 10.53
N THR A 442 -7.58 -26.08 9.78
CA THR A 442 -8.04 -27.36 9.21
C THR A 442 -7.86 -28.50 10.20
N GLY A 443 -6.62 -28.75 10.62
CA GLY A 443 -6.24 -29.86 11.50
C GLY A 443 -5.99 -29.44 12.95
N GLY A 444 -5.98 -28.14 13.25
CA GLY A 444 -5.66 -27.63 14.57
C GLY A 444 -4.19 -27.77 14.95
N CYS A 445 -3.29 -27.94 13.98
CA CYS A 445 -1.87 -28.15 14.26
C CYS A 445 -1.18 -26.86 14.75
N THR A 446 -0.25 -26.99 15.69
CA THR A 446 0.65 -25.89 16.12
C THR A 446 1.95 -25.87 15.30
N PRO A 447 2.74 -24.79 15.33
CA PRO A 447 4.05 -24.75 14.67
C PRO A 447 4.96 -25.92 15.11
N LEU A 448 4.95 -26.29 16.40
CA LEU A 448 5.73 -27.43 16.90
C LEU A 448 5.24 -28.76 16.32
N MET A 449 3.94 -28.93 16.12
CA MET A 449 3.37 -30.12 15.45
C MET A 449 3.83 -30.24 14.00
N VAL A 450 3.83 -29.14 13.23
CA VAL A 450 4.31 -29.23 11.85
C VAL A 450 5.83 -29.44 11.80
N ALA A 451 6.60 -28.86 12.73
CA ALA A 451 8.03 -29.18 12.87
C ALA A 451 8.25 -30.69 13.13
N ALA A 452 7.44 -31.29 13.98
CA ALA A 452 7.46 -32.72 14.29
C ALA A 452 7.07 -33.59 13.08
N LEU A 453 6.05 -33.21 12.33
CA LEU A 453 5.60 -33.90 11.12
C LEU A 453 6.68 -33.93 10.03
N TYR A 454 7.29 -32.77 9.73
CA TYR A 454 8.33 -32.62 8.72
C TYR A 454 9.73 -33.07 9.19
N GLY A 455 9.88 -33.43 10.47
CA GLY A 455 11.17 -33.87 11.05
C GLY A 455 12.19 -32.75 11.22
N GLN A 456 11.72 -31.51 11.29
CA GLN A 456 12.54 -30.30 11.42
C GLN A 456 13.05 -30.14 12.85
N THR A 457 13.98 -31.02 13.24
CA THR A 457 14.44 -31.18 14.63
C THR A 457 15.00 -29.87 15.22
N ARG A 458 15.76 -29.10 14.43
CA ARG A 458 16.30 -27.81 14.90
C ARG A 458 15.21 -26.74 15.09
N ALA A 459 14.19 -26.75 14.22
CA ALA A 459 13.04 -25.86 14.36
C ALA A 459 12.21 -26.22 15.60
N ALA A 460 11.92 -27.51 15.79
CA ALA A 460 11.24 -28.01 16.99
C ALA A 460 11.99 -27.61 18.26
N LYS A 461 13.32 -27.77 18.30
CA LYS A 461 14.16 -27.35 19.43
C LYS A 461 14.02 -25.85 19.72
N ALA A 462 14.11 -25.01 18.68
CA ALA A 462 13.98 -23.56 18.82
C ALA A 462 12.59 -23.13 19.32
N LEU A 463 11.52 -23.79 18.83
CA LEU A 463 10.14 -23.51 19.26
C LEU A 463 9.92 -23.90 20.74
N ILE A 464 10.44 -25.05 21.18
CA ILE A 464 10.36 -25.48 22.59
C ILE A 464 11.13 -24.51 23.48
N GLU A 465 12.35 -24.13 23.10
CA GLU A 465 13.17 -23.16 23.84
C GLU A 465 12.53 -21.76 23.91
N ALA A 466 11.66 -21.45 22.95
CA ALA A 466 10.88 -20.22 22.90
C ALA A 466 9.52 -20.31 23.61
N GLY A 467 9.20 -21.44 24.26
CA GLY A 467 7.97 -21.59 25.07
C GLY A 467 6.76 -22.15 24.32
N ALA A 468 6.94 -22.83 23.18
CA ALA A 468 5.84 -23.59 22.57
C ALA A 468 5.38 -24.72 23.51
N ASN A 469 4.05 -24.89 23.65
CA ASN A 469 3.48 -25.96 24.48
C ASN A 469 3.73 -27.32 23.81
N ILE A 470 4.55 -28.15 24.45
CA ILE A 470 4.98 -29.45 23.95
C ILE A 470 3.81 -30.45 23.82
N ASP A 471 2.81 -30.32 24.69
CA ASP A 471 1.63 -31.20 24.79
C ASP A 471 0.35 -30.54 24.27
N ALA A 472 0.48 -29.47 23.47
CA ALA A 472 -0.66 -28.92 22.75
C ALA A 472 -1.36 -30.02 21.93
N ARG A 473 -2.69 -29.95 21.83
CA ARG A 473 -3.53 -30.96 21.17
C ARG A 473 -4.13 -30.41 19.88
N SER A 474 -4.01 -31.18 18.80
CA SER A 474 -4.67 -30.89 17.51
C SER A 474 -6.19 -31.11 17.60
N ASN A 475 -6.92 -30.88 16.51
CA ASN A 475 -8.36 -31.18 16.44
C ASN A 475 -8.65 -32.68 16.60
N SER A 476 -7.70 -33.54 16.21
CA SER A 476 -7.77 -34.99 16.43
C SER A 476 -7.22 -35.42 17.80
N GLY A 477 -6.92 -34.47 18.69
CA GLY A 477 -6.39 -34.75 20.03
C GLY A 477 -4.93 -35.20 20.07
N GLY A 478 -4.26 -35.34 18.92
CA GLY A 478 -2.86 -35.73 18.84
C GLY A 478 -1.91 -34.58 19.20
N THR A 479 -0.70 -34.93 19.63
CA THR A 479 0.38 -34.00 20.02
C THR A 479 1.53 -34.03 19.01
N ALA A 480 2.55 -33.17 19.22
CA ALA A 480 3.79 -33.23 18.44
C ALA A 480 4.47 -34.62 18.53
N LEU A 481 4.38 -35.28 19.69
CA LEU A 481 4.94 -36.63 19.89
C LEU A 481 4.23 -37.68 19.01
N HIS A 482 2.90 -37.59 18.88
CA HIS A 482 2.13 -38.48 18.00
C HIS A 482 2.58 -38.35 16.54
N LEU A 483 2.74 -37.10 16.05
CA LEU A 483 3.16 -36.85 14.67
C LEU A 483 4.61 -37.27 14.42
N ALA A 484 5.52 -37.00 15.36
CA ALA A 484 6.91 -37.45 15.25
C ALA A 484 6.99 -38.99 15.21
N ALA A 485 6.16 -39.69 15.98
CA ALA A 485 6.09 -41.15 15.96
C ALA A 485 5.51 -41.66 14.64
N LEU A 486 4.35 -41.14 14.23
CA LEU A 486 3.63 -41.55 13.02
C LEU A 486 4.51 -41.48 11.77
N PHE A 487 5.30 -40.41 11.63
CA PHE A 487 6.20 -40.20 10.49
C PHE A 487 7.64 -40.68 10.75
N CYS A 488 7.87 -41.46 11.81
CA CYS A 488 9.17 -42.04 12.18
C CYS A 488 10.32 -41.01 12.24
N ARG A 489 10.05 -39.81 12.76
CA ARG A 489 11.04 -38.72 12.88
C ARG A 489 11.90 -38.91 14.13
N THR A 490 12.74 -39.95 14.13
CA THR A 490 13.52 -40.40 15.31
C THR A 490 14.18 -39.26 16.10
N ARG A 491 14.92 -38.37 15.44
CA ARG A 491 15.61 -37.26 16.12
C ARG A 491 14.66 -36.24 16.77
N THR A 492 13.52 -35.97 16.13
CA THR A 492 12.53 -35.05 16.68
C THR A 492 11.72 -35.70 17.79
N LEU A 493 11.44 -37.01 17.68
CA LEU A 493 10.79 -37.80 18.73
C LEU A 493 11.66 -37.85 19.99
N THR A 494 12.94 -38.20 19.88
CA THR A 494 13.88 -38.19 21.02
C THR A 494 13.97 -36.80 21.64
N LEU A 495 14.10 -35.75 20.84
CA LEU A 495 14.09 -34.36 21.35
C LEU A 495 12.81 -34.04 22.14
N LEU A 496 11.63 -34.49 21.70
CA LEU A 496 10.38 -34.22 22.41
C LEU A 496 10.35 -34.95 23.77
N LEU A 497 10.80 -36.21 23.81
CA LEU A 497 10.90 -37.00 25.03
C LEU A 497 11.91 -36.39 26.02
N ASP A 498 13.10 -36.04 25.55
CA ASP A 498 14.15 -35.35 26.35
C ASP A 498 13.66 -34.02 26.93
N ARG A 499 12.60 -33.42 26.34
CA ARG A 499 12.00 -32.16 26.76
C ARG A 499 10.70 -32.34 27.53
N GLY A 500 10.38 -33.57 27.94
CA GLY A 500 9.28 -33.88 28.84
C GLY A 500 7.91 -33.98 28.17
N ALA A 501 7.84 -34.33 26.88
CA ALA A 501 6.56 -34.58 26.23
C ALA A 501 5.78 -35.72 26.91
N ASP A 502 4.52 -35.50 27.24
CA ASP A 502 3.69 -36.47 27.94
C ASP A 502 3.30 -37.64 27.01
N MET A 503 3.87 -38.81 27.30
CA MET A 503 3.64 -40.04 26.55
C MET A 503 2.27 -40.68 26.84
N THR A 504 1.56 -40.22 27.88
CA THR A 504 0.27 -40.77 28.29
C THR A 504 -0.92 -40.10 27.59
N VAL A 505 -0.67 -39.01 26.85
CA VAL A 505 -1.70 -38.31 26.09
C VAL A 505 -2.31 -39.24 25.05
N LYS A 506 -3.64 -39.32 25.06
CA LYS A 506 -4.44 -40.08 24.10
C LYS A 506 -5.09 -39.16 23.06
N ASP A 507 -5.03 -39.57 21.79
CA ASP A 507 -5.76 -38.94 20.69
C ASP A 507 -7.28 -39.22 20.77
N VAL A 508 -8.07 -38.75 19.81
CA VAL A 508 -9.53 -38.98 19.79
C VAL A 508 -9.95 -40.45 19.61
N ARG A 509 -9.03 -41.32 19.19
CA ARG A 509 -9.25 -42.77 19.09
C ARG A 509 -8.87 -43.48 20.39
N GLY A 510 -8.30 -42.76 21.36
CA GLY A 510 -7.84 -43.32 22.63
C GLY A 510 -6.40 -43.84 22.56
N ASP A 511 -5.69 -43.61 21.46
CA ASP A 511 -4.34 -44.12 21.23
C ASP A 511 -3.28 -43.14 21.73
N THR A 512 -2.28 -43.65 22.44
CA THR A 512 -1.02 -42.93 22.70
C THR A 512 -0.07 -43.03 21.50
N ALA A 513 1.01 -42.23 21.49
CA ALA A 513 2.06 -42.34 20.49
C ALA A 513 2.66 -43.76 20.39
N LEU A 514 2.75 -44.49 21.52
CA LEU A 514 3.22 -45.87 21.54
C LEU A 514 2.19 -46.82 20.92
N ASP A 515 0.91 -46.66 21.25
CA ASP A 515 -0.17 -47.50 20.72
C ASP A 515 -0.18 -47.43 19.18
N ILE A 516 -0.10 -46.22 18.62
CA ILE A 516 0.01 -45.99 17.17
C ILE A 516 1.19 -46.75 16.56
N MET A 517 2.33 -46.84 17.24
CA MET A 517 3.54 -47.51 16.74
C MET A 517 3.52 -49.03 16.89
N THR A 518 2.75 -49.55 17.86
CA THR A 518 2.58 -50.99 18.07
C THR A 518 1.49 -51.61 17.20
N ALA A 519 0.64 -50.79 16.57
CA ALA A 519 -0.35 -51.27 15.61
C ALA A 519 0.33 -52.04 14.45
N PRO A 520 -0.22 -53.21 14.06
CA PRO A 520 0.33 -54.05 13.00
C PRO A 520 0.38 -53.30 11.68
N TRP A 521 1.39 -53.60 10.87
CA TRP A 521 1.50 -53.03 9.54
C TRP A 521 0.60 -53.79 8.56
N THR A 522 -0.57 -53.20 8.25
CA THR A 522 -1.56 -53.77 7.34
C THR A 522 -1.68 -52.98 6.04
N SER A 523 -2.38 -53.53 5.04
CA SER A 523 -2.74 -52.84 3.80
C SER A 523 -3.51 -51.54 4.03
N GLU A 524 -4.36 -51.51 5.04
CA GLU A 524 -5.16 -50.34 5.40
C GLU A 524 -4.26 -49.23 5.95
N LEU A 525 -3.28 -49.58 6.80
CA LEU A 525 -2.31 -48.61 7.30
C LEU A 525 -1.41 -48.07 6.19
N GLU A 526 -0.99 -48.92 5.23
CA GLU A 526 -0.31 -48.46 4.03
C GLU A 526 -1.16 -47.46 3.23
N GLY A 527 -2.46 -47.75 3.08
CA GLY A 527 -3.41 -46.84 2.43
C GLY A 527 -3.51 -45.49 3.13
N VAL A 528 -3.55 -45.47 4.47
CA VAL A 528 -3.53 -44.23 5.26
C VAL A 528 -2.25 -43.43 5.02
N TYR A 529 -1.08 -44.08 5.00
CA TYR A 529 0.16 -43.38 4.69
C TYR A 529 0.17 -42.80 3.27
N ARG A 530 -0.33 -43.52 2.26
CA ARG A 530 -0.44 -42.99 0.89
C ARG A 530 -1.33 -41.74 0.85
N TYR A 531 -2.52 -41.84 1.45
CA TYR A 531 -3.46 -40.73 1.54
C TYR A 531 -2.85 -39.50 2.23
N LEU A 532 -2.13 -39.70 3.34
CA LEU A 532 -1.43 -38.62 4.03
C LEU A 532 -0.29 -38.05 3.20
N GLY A 533 0.44 -38.88 2.45
CA GLY A 533 1.47 -38.44 1.52
C GLY A 533 0.91 -37.50 0.46
N ASP A 534 -0.24 -37.86 -0.14
CA ASP A 534 -0.88 -37.07 -1.18
C ASP A 534 -1.40 -35.72 -0.63
N ILE A 535 -2.09 -35.73 0.51
CA ILE A 535 -2.65 -34.49 1.10
C ILE A 535 -1.57 -33.53 1.58
N LEU A 536 -0.47 -34.06 2.12
CA LEU A 536 0.61 -33.25 2.67
C LEU A 536 1.69 -32.93 1.62
N GLU A 537 1.49 -33.36 0.37
CA GLU A 537 2.47 -33.29 -0.71
C GLU A 537 3.85 -33.85 -0.30
N LEU A 538 3.83 -34.93 0.49
CA LEU A 538 5.00 -35.60 1.02
C LEU A 538 5.28 -36.90 0.26
N GLN A 539 6.48 -37.01 -0.29
CA GLN A 539 6.96 -38.30 -0.79
C GLN A 539 7.37 -39.20 0.37
N LEU A 540 6.49 -40.13 0.74
CA LEU A 540 6.71 -41.08 1.82
C LEU A 540 7.28 -42.40 1.30
N ASP A 541 8.40 -42.83 1.91
CA ASP A 541 8.96 -44.16 1.70
C ASP A 541 8.30 -45.16 2.67
N LEU A 542 7.31 -45.89 2.17
CA LEU A 542 6.54 -46.85 2.95
C LEU A 542 7.41 -48.01 3.48
N GLY A 543 8.41 -48.46 2.71
CA GLY A 543 9.32 -49.53 3.14
C GLY A 543 10.18 -49.08 4.32
N ARG A 544 10.68 -47.84 4.26
CA ARG A 544 11.38 -47.23 5.38
C ARG A 544 10.49 -46.99 6.58
N LEU A 545 9.25 -46.53 6.40
CA LEU A 545 8.30 -46.35 7.50
C LEU A 545 8.01 -47.68 8.20
N LYS A 546 7.73 -48.75 7.43
CA LYS A 546 7.49 -50.10 7.96
C LYS A 546 8.64 -50.61 8.81
N THR A 547 9.87 -50.45 8.33
CA THR A 547 11.08 -50.93 9.02
C THR A 547 11.49 -50.03 10.21
N ALA A 548 11.11 -48.75 10.21
CA ALA A 548 11.45 -47.81 11.28
C ALA A 548 10.50 -47.88 12.48
N ARG A 549 9.23 -48.25 12.30
CA ARG A 549 8.22 -48.28 13.37
C ARG A 549 8.63 -49.10 14.60
N PRO A 550 9.18 -50.33 14.49
CA PRO A 550 9.64 -51.08 15.67
C PRO A 550 10.71 -50.34 16.48
N LYS A 551 11.58 -49.57 15.81
CA LYS A 551 12.61 -48.76 16.49
C LYS A 551 12.00 -47.59 17.24
N ILE A 552 11.00 -46.92 16.66
CA ILE A 552 10.26 -45.85 17.34
C ILE A 552 9.52 -46.40 18.57
N ALA A 553 8.87 -47.57 18.43
CA ALA A 553 8.20 -48.23 19.55
C ALA A 553 9.17 -48.61 20.67
N ALA A 554 10.39 -49.05 20.35
CA ALA A 554 11.43 -49.34 21.34
C ALA A 554 11.81 -48.08 22.14
N ILE A 555 12.08 -46.95 21.45
CA ILE A 555 12.43 -45.67 22.10
C ILE A 555 11.33 -45.21 23.06
N LEU A 556 10.06 -45.31 22.63
CA LEU A 556 8.90 -44.94 23.45
C LEU A 556 8.71 -45.87 24.67
N ARG A 557 9.09 -47.15 24.57
CA ARG A 557 9.04 -48.08 25.71
C ARG A 557 10.13 -47.79 26.73
N GLU A 558 11.34 -47.52 26.26
CA GLU A 558 12.50 -47.20 27.12
C GLU A 558 12.24 -45.95 27.97
N HIS A 559 11.63 -44.92 27.39
CA HIS A 559 11.28 -43.70 28.13
C HIS A 559 10.11 -43.89 29.10
N LYS A 560 9.20 -44.84 28.86
CA LYS A 560 8.05 -45.11 29.75
C LYS A 560 8.45 -45.74 31.09
N THR A 561 9.66 -46.29 31.18
CA THR A 561 10.19 -46.95 32.39
C THR A 561 10.98 -46.03 33.31
N GLU A 562 11.17 -44.77 32.94
CA GLU A 562 11.71 -43.68 33.77
C GLU A 562 10.58 -42.76 34.25
#